data_AF-A0A430L0I2-F1
#
_entry.id   AF-A0A430L0I2-F1
#
_cell.length_a   1.000
_cell.length_b   1.000
_cell.length_c   1.000
_cell.angle_alpha   90.00
_cell.angle_beta   90.00
_cell.angle_gamma   90.00
#
_symmetry.space_group_name_H-M   'P 1'
#
loop_
_entity.id
_entity.type
_entity.pdbx_description
1 polymer ?
#
loop_
_entity_poly.entity_id
_entity_poly.type
_entity_poly.pdbx_seq_one_letter_code
_entity_poly.pdbx_strand_id
1 'polypeptide(L)'
;MALNPSTTFMVEIAVYLGVGLMTVAIRFGVRWRQTGFAGLASDDYLAILAGVLFTAGTAAAYFVEIHWHGLANDAMTKEQRAALDADSDEYHQRVRGSQTHILGWLAYAALHWCLKLCWLFFFKRIGYGVTNMALKIDVGLAAVGVTFLGVFLTILCSCWPIYRKWQIYPDPGSECLLKTGHALLLMIYLA
;
A
#
# COMPACT_ATOMS: atom_id res chain seq x y z
N MET A 1 21.06 -4.66 25.13
CA MET A 1 20.99 -3.26 24.65
C MET A 1 19.65 -3.11 23.95
N ALA A 2 18.73 -2.32 24.48
CA ALA A 2 17.43 -2.08 23.82
C ALA A 2 17.68 -1.23 22.57
N LEU A 3 17.15 -1.65 21.42
CA LEU A 3 17.16 -0.84 20.20
C LEU A 3 16.24 0.37 20.39
N ASN A 4 16.58 1.51 19.78
CA ASN A 4 15.64 2.63 19.74
C ASN A 4 14.43 2.28 18.85
N PRO A 5 13.29 2.99 18.99
CA PRO A 5 12.06 2.66 18.27
C PRO A 5 12.24 2.63 16.74
N SER A 6 12.91 3.64 16.18
CA SER A 6 13.15 3.74 14.74
C SER A 6 13.99 2.59 14.20
N THR A 7 15.04 2.14 14.92
CA THR A 7 15.85 0.99 14.50
C THR A 7 15.05 -0.30 14.55
N THR A 8 14.16 -0.44 15.54
CA THR A 8 13.27 -1.61 15.63
C THR A 8 12.33 -1.68 14.44
N PHE A 9 11.68 -0.56 14.10
CA PHE A 9 10.84 -0.43 12.92
C PHE A 9 11.60 -0.76 11.62
N MET A 10 12.83 -0.25 11.48
CA MET A 10 13.69 -0.51 10.32
C MET A 10 13.99 -2.00 10.12
N VAL A 11 14.36 -2.68 11.19
CA VAL A 11 14.64 -4.12 11.15
C VAL A 11 13.38 -4.88 10.77
N GLU A 12 12.24 -4.53 11.35
CA GLU A 12 10.95 -5.17 11.07
C GLU A 12 10.56 -5.07 9.60
N ILE A 13 10.53 -3.85 9.03
CA ILE A 13 10.14 -3.66 7.63
C ILE A 13 11.15 -4.29 6.65
N ALA A 14 12.44 -4.30 7.00
CA ALA A 14 13.47 -4.92 6.18
C ALA A 14 13.35 -6.45 6.17
N VAL A 15 13.07 -7.05 7.32
CA VAL A 15 12.83 -8.49 7.43
C VAL A 15 11.58 -8.87 6.64
N TYR A 16 10.48 -8.13 6.78
CA TYR A 16 9.26 -8.40 6.01
C TYR A 16 9.47 -8.28 4.51
N LEU A 17 10.17 -7.24 4.04
CA LEU A 17 10.51 -7.08 2.64
C LEU A 17 11.40 -8.23 2.16
N GLY A 18 12.44 -8.57 2.92
CA GLY A 18 13.36 -9.66 2.59
C GLY A 18 12.65 -11.01 2.44
N VAL A 19 11.78 -11.35 3.38
CA VAL A 19 10.98 -12.59 3.32
C VAL A 19 10.01 -12.58 2.14
N GLY A 20 9.35 -11.45 1.88
CA GLY A 20 8.42 -11.30 0.76
C GLY A 20 9.12 -11.45 -0.60
N LEU A 21 10.23 -10.75 -0.81
CA LEU A 21 11.03 -10.84 -2.04
C LEU A 21 11.64 -12.23 -2.22
N MET A 22 12.10 -12.86 -1.14
CA MET A 22 12.58 -14.24 -1.18
C MET A 22 11.49 -15.21 -1.62
N THR A 23 10.26 -15.04 -1.13
CA THR A 23 9.12 -15.88 -1.53
C THR A 23 8.78 -15.70 -3.02
N VAL A 24 8.78 -14.46 -3.52
CA VAL A 24 8.58 -14.17 -4.95
C VAL A 24 9.69 -14.78 -5.80
N ALA A 25 10.95 -14.63 -5.39
CA ALA A 25 12.11 -15.17 -6.09
C ALA A 25 12.10 -16.71 -6.15
N ILE A 26 11.81 -17.38 -5.02
CA ILE A 26 11.69 -18.83 -4.96
C ILE A 26 10.56 -19.30 -5.87
N ARG A 27 9.38 -18.66 -5.78
CA ARG A 27 8.23 -19.00 -6.63
C ARG A 27 8.60 -18.90 -8.12
N PHE A 28 9.19 -17.77 -8.52
CA PHE A 28 9.57 -17.53 -9.90
C PHE A 28 10.63 -18.54 -10.39
N GLY A 29 11.67 -18.79 -9.57
CA GLY A 29 12.73 -19.75 -9.90
C GLY A 29 12.22 -21.19 -10.07
N VAL A 30 11.33 -21.65 -9.18
CA VAL A 30 10.69 -22.98 -9.32
C VAL A 30 9.87 -23.06 -10.59
N ARG A 31 9.06 -22.04 -10.88
CA ARG A 31 8.20 -21.99 -12.07
C ARG A 31 9.02 -21.96 -13.36
N TRP A 32 10.06 -21.13 -13.41
CA TRP A 32 11.00 -21.09 -14.52
C TRP A 32 11.60 -22.48 -14.78
N ARG A 33 12.05 -23.17 -13.73
CA ARG A 33 12.66 -24.50 -13.87
C ARG A 33 11.66 -25.56 -14.35
N GLN A 34 10.39 -25.46 -13.96
CA GLN A 34 9.37 -26.45 -14.32
C GLN A 34 8.80 -26.26 -15.73
N THR A 35 8.54 -25.02 -16.15
CA THR A 35 7.83 -24.74 -17.40
C THR A 35 8.65 -23.99 -18.45
N GLY A 36 9.89 -23.60 -18.12
CA GLY A 36 10.70 -22.72 -18.96
C GLY A 36 10.11 -21.30 -19.05
N PHE A 37 10.81 -20.42 -19.77
CA PHE A 37 10.39 -19.03 -19.94
C PHE A 37 9.06 -18.88 -20.70
N ALA A 38 8.84 -19.73 -21.70
CA ALA A 38 7.61 -19.74 -22.51
C ALA A 38 6.36 -20.23 -21.74
N GLY A 39 6.54 -20.85 -20.57
CA GLY A 39 5.44 -21.39 -19.75
C GLY A 39 5.11 -20.56 -18.51
N LEU A 40 5.63 -19.33 -18.42
CA LEU A 40 5.24 -18.38 -17.37
C LEU A 40 3.80 -17.93 -17.58
N ALA A 41 3.03 -17.94 -16.49
CA ALA A 41 1.62 -17.59 -16.48
C ALA A 41 1.42 -16.16 -15.98
N SER A 42 0.22 -15.60 -16.16
CA SER A 42 -0.10 -14.23 -15.74
C SER A 42 0.12 -13.99 -14.25
N ASP A 43 -0.11 -14.99 -13.40
CA ASP A 43 0.13 -14.91 -11.95
C ASP A 43 1.62 -14.83 -11.59
N ASP A 44 2.51 -15.35 -12.43
CA ASP A 44 3.97 -15.24 -12.22
C ASP A 44 4.43 -13.78 -12.39
N TYR A 45 3.90 -13.07 -13.40
CA TYR A 45 4.19 -11.64 -13.61
C TYR A 45 3.57 -10.76 -12.52
N LEU A 46 2.34 -11.06 -12.09
CA LEU A 46 1.70 -10.34 -10.99
C LEU A 46 2.44 -10.55 -9.67
N ALA A 47 3.05 -11.71 -9.43
CA ALA A 47 3.88 -11.92 -8.25
C ALA A 47 5.14 -11.03 -8.25
N ILE A 48 5.78 -10.83 -9.42
CA ILE A 48 6.89 -9.89 -9.56
C ILE A 48 6.42 -8.46 -9.32
N LEU A 49 5.29 -8.06 -9.91
CA LEU A 49 4.69 -6.74 -9.69
C LEU A 49 4.37 -6.53 -8.21
N ALA A 50 3.85 -7.54 -7.50
CA ALA A 50 3.64 -7.49 -6.06
C ALA A 50 4.96 -7.26 -5.29
N GLY A 51 6.06 -7.90 -5.70
CA GLY A 51 7.38 -7.62 -5.12
C GLY A 51 7.83 -6.17 -5.30
N VAL A 52 7.60 -5.59 -6.49
CA VAL A 52 7.90 -4.18 -6.79
C VAL A 52 7.03 -3.24 -5.95
N LEU A 53 5.72 -3.49 -5.89
CA LEU A 53 4.77 -2.67 -5.12
C LEU A 53 5.05 -2.77 -3.61
N PHE A 54 5.43 -3.95 -3.12
CA PHE A 54 5.82 -4.12 -1.72
C PHE A 54 7.09 -3.33 -1.40
N THR A 55 8.09 -3.39 -2.29
CA THR A 55 9.31 -2.57 -2.15
C THR A 55 8.98 -1.08 -2.14
N ALA A 56 8.09 -0.62 -3.03
CA ALA A 56 7.66 0.78 -3.08
C ALA A 56 6.93 1.21 -1.79
N GLY A 57 6.03 0.37 -1.27
CA GLY A 57 5.35 0.61 -0.01
C GLY A 57 6.31 0.66 1.19
N THR A 58 7.25 -0.29 1.27
CA THR A 58 8.30 -0.30 2.30
C THR A 58 9.22 0.92 2.20
N ALA A 59 9.58 1.34 0.99
CA ALA A 59 10.36 2.56 0.78
C ALA A 59 9.59 3.81 1.23
N ALA A 60 8.30 3.94 0.89
CA ALA A 60 7.48 5.05 1.37
C ALA A 60 7.41 5.09 2.91
N ALA A 61 7.22 3.93 3.55
CA ALA A 61 7.22 3.82 5.01
C ALA A 61 8.59 4.22 5.63
N TYR A 62 9.69 3.80 5.00
CA TYR A 62 11.04 4.24 5.38
C TYR A 62 11.20 5.76 5.30
N PHE A 63 10.78 6.37 4.19
CA PHE A 63 10.88 7.82 4.02
C PHE A 63 10.04 8.56 5.06
N VAL A 64 8.81 8.11 5.36
CA VAL A 64 7.99 8.71 6.43
C VAL A 64 8.67 8.65 7.79
N GLU A 65 9.10 7.47 8.22
CA GLU A 65 9.63 7.30 9.58
C GLU A 65 11.01 7.93 9.76
N ILE A 66 11.92 7.72 8.80
CA ILE A 66 13.34 8.06 8.96
C ILE A 66 13.67 9.40 8.32
N HIS A 67 13.25 9.64 7.08
CA HIS A 67 13.63 10.83 6.34
C HIS A 67 12.79 12.05 6.71
N TRP A 68 11.49 11.84 6.95
CA TRP A 68 10.57 12.86 7.43
C TRP A 68 10.38 12.82 8.95
N HIS A 69 11.19 12.04 9.68
CA HIS A 69 11.17 11.94 11.15
C HIS A 69 9.79 11.57 11.74
N GLY A 70 8.99 10.79 11.02
CA GLY A 70 7.62 10.45 11.41
C GLY A 70 6.66 11.64 11.34
N LEU A 71 7.07 12.75 10.72
CA LEU A 71 6.26 13.96 10.62
C LEU A 71 5.34 13.89 9.41
N ALA A 72 4.05 14.05 9.66
CA ALA A 72 3.03 14.30 8.66
C ALA A 72 2.02 15.33 9.20
N ASN A 73 0.93 15.55 8.47
CA ASN A 73 -0.09 16.51 8.84
C ASN A 73 -1.07 16.00 9.90
N ASP A 74 -0.89 14.80 10.43
CA ASP A 74 -1.60 14.25 11.57
C ASP A 74 -0.84 14.51 12.88
N ALA A 75 -1.37 14.01 14.00
CA ALA A 75 -0.79 14.16 15.34
C ALA A 75 -0.41 15.60 15.78
N MET A 76 -1.13 16.63 15.30
CA MET A 76 -0.97 18.02 15.74
C MET A 76 -2.25 18.58 16.37
N THR A 77 -2.11 19.35 17.46
CA THR A 77 -3.20 20.16 18.01
C THR A 77 -3.46 21.40 17.15
N LYS A 78 -4.60 22.07 17.37
CA LYS A 78 -4.95 23.29 16.63
C LYS A 78 -3.96 24.42 16.90
N GLU A 79 -3.48 24.51 18.14
CA GLU A 79 -2.50 25.51 18.59
C GLU A 79 -1.14 25.24 17.95
N GLN A 80 -0.70 23.98 17.91
CA GLN A 80 0.55 23.60 17.25
C GLN A 80 0.52 23.91 15.75
N ARG A 81 -0.62 23.68 15.07
CA ARG A 81 -0.77 24.02 13.65
C ARG A 81 -0.71 25.53 13.41
N ALA A 82 -1.38 26.31 14.26
CA ALA A 82 -1.44 27.77 14.11
C ALA A 82 -0.10 28.44 14.46
N ALA A 83 0.67 27.85 15.37
CA ALA A 83 1.98 28.35 15.78
C ALA A 83 3.13 27.92 14.85
N LEU A 84 2.91 26.95 13.96
CA LEU A 84 3.94 26.47 13.07
C LEU A 84 4.20 27.49 11.95
N ASP A 85 5.45 27.94 11.84
CA ASP A 85 5.90 28.82 10.77
C ASP A 85 5.89 28.10 9.42
N ALA A 86 5.27 28.71 8.42
CA ALA A 86 5.11 28.15 7.08
C ALA A 86 6.43 28.02 6.31
N ASP A 87 7.45 28.81 6.68
CA ASP A 87 8.79 28.77 6.07
C ASP A 87 9.78 27.89 6.87
N SER A 88 9.32 27.24 7.94
CA SER A 88 10.15 26.35 8.74
C SER A 88 10.43 25.01 8.05
N ASP A 89 11.57 24.43 8.36
CA ASP A 89 11.93 23.09 7.87
C ASP A 89 10.91 22.03 8.34
N GLU A 90 10.41 22.14 9.57
CA GLU A 90 9.36 21.24 10.08
C GLU A 90 8.08 21.29 9.24
N TYR A 91 7.65 22.48 8.81
CA TYR A 91 6.48 22.62 7.94
C TYR A 91 6.69 21.85 6.62
N HIS A 92 7.84 22.02 5.98
CA HIS A 92 8.16 21.32 4.74
C HIS A 92 8.27 19.81 4.91
N GLN A 93 8.88 19.35 6.02
CA GLN A 93 8.96 17.93 6.35
C GLN A 93 7.56 17.33 6.55
N ARG A 94 6.65 18.00 7.27
CA ARG A 94 5.26 17.54 7.46
C ARG A 94 4.47 17.48 6.16
N VAL A 95 4.63 18.47 5.27
CA VAL A 95 3.96 18.48 3.96
C VAL A 95 4.45 17.30 3.11
N ARG A 96 5.77 17.12 2.99
CA ARG A 96 6.36 16.04 2.19
C ARG A 96 6.13 14.66 2.81
N GLY A 97 6.13 14.56 4.13
CA GLY A 97 5.77 13.36 4.87
C GLY A 97 4.33 12.95 4.61
N SER A 98 3.39 13.91 4.62
CA SER A 98 1.98 13.66 4.26
C SER A 98 1.82 13.16 2.83
N GLN A 99 2.53 13.77 1.87
CA GLN A 99 2.52 13.32 0.47
C GLN A 99 3.07 11.90 0.33
N THR A 100 4.19 11.61 0.99
CA THR A 100 4.81 10.28 1.00
C THR A 100 3.88 9.25 1.64
N HIS A 101 3.15 9.63 2.70
CA HIS A 101 2.17 8.78 3.35
C HIS A 101 1.04 8.40 2.38
N ILE A 102 0.49 9.36 1.62
CA ILE A 102 -0.52 9.08 0.57
C ILE A 102 0.03 8.10 -0.47
N LEU A 103 1.26 8.30 -0.95
CA LEU A 103 1.90 7.39 -1.88
C LEU A 103 2.06 5.98 -1.30
N GLY A 104 2.43 5.87 -0.02
CA GLY A 104 2.50 4.61 0.70
C GLY A 104 1.16 3.88 0.75
N TRP A 105 0.07 4.59 1.04
CA TRP A 105 -1.29 4.03 1.02
C TRP A 105 -1.72 3.55 -0.36
N LEU A 106 -1.42 4.31 -1.42
CA LEU A 106 -1.72 3.90 -2.79
C LEU A 106 -0.90 2.68 -3.22
N ALA A 107 0.38 2.62 -2.86
CA ALA A 107 1.23 1.45 -3.13
C ALA A 107 0.76 0.21 -2.36
N TYR A 108 0.36 0.37 -1.10
CA TYR A 108 -0.22 -0.69 -0.28
C TYR A 108 -1.54 -1.22 -0.85
N ALA A 109 -2.44 -0.31 -1.26
CA ALA A 109 -3.66 -0.70 -1.96
C ALA A 109 -3.34 -1.41 -3.28
N ALA A 110 -2.44 -0.87 -4.11
CA ALA A 110 -2.05 -1.56 -5.34
C ALA A 110 -1.49 -2.97 -5.07
N LEU A 111 -0.66 -3.14 -4.03
CA LEU A 111 -0.11 -4.43 -3.62
C LEU A 111 -1.22 -5.43 -3.25
N HIS A 112 -2.14 -5.03 -2.38
CA HIS A 112 -3.22 -5.90 -1.90
C HIS A 112 -4.08 -6.41 -3.05
N TRP A 113 -4.44 -5.54 -4.00
CA TRP A 113 -5.26 -5.94 -5.14
C TRP A 113 -4.46 -6.73 -6.18
N CYS A 114 -3.18 -6.44 -6.36
CA CYS A 114 -2.28 -7.27 -7.16
C CYS A 114 -2.22 -8.70 -6.62
N LEU A 115 -2.10 -8.88 -5.29
CA LEU A 115 -2.11 -10.20 -4.66
C LEU A 115 -3.44 -10.93 -4.86
N LYS A 116 -4.59 -10.24 -4.72
CA LYS A 116 -5.91 -10.83 -5.02
C LYS A 116 -6.01 -11.32 -6.46
N LEU A 117 -5.51 -10.52 -7.41
CA LEU A 117 -5.44 -10.93 -8.82
C LEU A 117 -4.53 -12.15 -9.00
N CYS A 118 -3.35 -12.20 -8.35
CA CYS A 118 -2.48 -13.39 -8.38
C CYS A 118 -3.26 -14.65 -7.96
N TRP A 119 -4.00 -14.58 -6.86
CA TRP A 119 -4.80 -15.70 -6.35
C TRP A 119 -5.93 -16.09 -7.33
N LEU A 120 -6.66 -15.13 -7.89
CA LEU A 120 -7.72 -15.42 -8.86
C LEU A 120 -7.21 -16.11 -10.12
N PHE A 121 -6.09 -15.64 -10.69
CA PHE A 121 -5.48 -16.27 -11.86
C PHE A 121 -4.89 -17.64 -11.54
N PHE A 122 -4.30 -17.80 -10.35
CA PHE A 122 -3.85 -19.09 -9.87
C PHE A 122 -5.01 -20.09 -9.75
N PHE A 123 -6.14 -19.67 -9.15
CA PHE A 123 -7.34 -20.49 -9.05
C PHE A 123 -7.97 -20.79 -10.40
N LYS A 124 -7.92 -19.86 -11.36
CA LYS A 124 -8.32 -20.10 -12.76
C LYS A 124 -7.56 -21.24 -13.39
N ARG A 125 -6.27 -21.34 -13.12
CA ARG A 125 -5.43 -22.40 -13.66
C ARG A 125 -5.70 -23.75 -13.01
N ILE A 126 -5.75 -23.82 -11.67
CA ILE A 126 -5.91 -25.11 -10.98
C ILE A 126 -7.36 -25.62 -10.98
N GLY A 127 -8.33 -24.73 -11.12
CA GLY A 127 -9.75 -25.06 -11.12
C GLY A 127 -10.29 -25.55 -12.47
N TYR A 128 -9.42 -25.86 -13.43
CA TYR A 128 -9.82 -26.41 -14.72
C TYR A 128 -10.51 -27.78 -14.51
N GLY A 129 -11.79 -27.87 -14.89
CA GLY A 129 -12.62 -29.06 -14.68
C GLY A 129 -13.58 -29.02 -13.49
N VAL A 130 -13.53 -27.96 -12.66
CA VAL A 130 -14.53 -27.73 -11.60
C VAL A 130 -15.75 -27.01 -12.19
N THR A 131 -16.95 -27.50 -11.90
CA THR A 131 -18.21 -26.90 -12.37
C THR A 131 -18.35 -25.46 -11.88
N ASN A 132 -18.74 -24.57 -12.79
CA ASN A 132 -18.94 -23.13 -12.55
C ASN A 132 -17.71 -22.36 -12.02
N MET A 133 -16.49 -22.90 -12.17
CA MET A 133 -15.27 -22.23 -11.71
C MET A 133 -15.03 -20.91 -12.46
N ALA A 134 -15.25 -20.90 -13.78
CA ALA A 134 -15.12 -19.70 -14.61
C ALA A 134 -16.01 -18.56 -14.10
N LEU A 135 -17.30 -18.84 -13.83
CA LEU A 135 -18.23 -17.87 -13.28
C LEU A 135 -17.76 -17.31 -11.92
N LYS A 136 -17.28 -18.19 -11.02
CA LYS A 136 -16.75 -17.75 -9.71
C LYS A 136 -15.55 -16.82 -9.85
N ILE A 137 -14.66 -17.10 -10.81
CA ILE A 137 -13.48 -16.27 -11.08
C ILE A 137 -13.88 -14.94 -11.69
N ASP A 138 -14.81 -14.93 -12.65
CA ASP A 138 -15.27 -13.70 -13.30
C ASP A 138 -15.98 -12.77 -12.29
N VAL A 139 -16.80 -13.35 -11.39
CA VAL A 139 -17.38 -12.61 -10.25
C VAL A 139 -16.29 -12.08 -9.32
N GLY A 140 -15.28 -12.89 -9.01
CA GLY A 140 -14.13 -12.46 -8.21
C GLY A 140 -13.35 -11.31 -8.85
N LEU A 141 -13.09 -11.38 -10.17
CA LEU A 141 -12.41 -10.33 -10.92
C LEU A 141 -13.22 -9.03 -10.92
N ALA A 142 -14.54 -9.12 -11.10
CA ALA A 142 -15.43 -7.97 -11.00
C ALA A 142 -15.41 -7.35 -9.60
N ALA A 143 -15.49 -8.17 -8.54
CA ALA A 143 -15.44 -7.71 -7.15
C ALA A 143 -14.09 -7.04 -6.82
N VAL A 144 -12.97 -7.62 -7.25
CA VAL A 144 -11.63 -7.04 -7.09
C VAL A 144 -11.52 -5.71 -7.84
N GLY A 145 -12.04 -5.62 -9.08
CA GLY A 145 -12.04 -4.37 -9.84
C GLY A 145 -12.86 -3.25 -9.19
N VAL A 146 -14.09 -3.55 -8.75
CA VAL A 146 -14.98 -2.57 -8.11
C VAL A 146 -14.40 -2.09 -6.78
N THR A 147 -13.91 -3.02 -5.94
CA THR A 147 -13.32 -2.67 -4.64
C THR A 147 -12.01 -1.91 -4.81
N PHE A 148 -11.21 -2.21 -5.85
CA PHE A 148 -9.99 -1.47 -6.16
C PHE A 148 -10.31 -0.01 -6.42
N LEU A 149 -11.24 0.23 -7.36
CA LEU A 149 -11.67 1.58 -7.70
C LEU A 149 -12.27 2.28 -6.48
N GLY A 150 -13.11 1.60 -5.70
CA GLY A 150 -13.68 2.15 -4.47
C GLY A 150 -12.62 2.64 -3.48
N VAL A 151 -11.60 1.82 -3.22
CA VAL A 151 -10.54 2.19 -2.28
C VAL A 151 -9.60 3.24 -2.85
N PHE A 152 -9.20 3.13 -4.12
CA PHE A 152 -8.33 4.12 -4.76
C PHE A 152 -9.00 5.50 -4.82
N LEU A 153 -10.29 5.54 -5.20
CA LEU A 153 -11.08 6.77 -5.18
C LEU A 153 -11.31 7.27 -3.77
N THR A 154 -11.49 6.40 -2.77
CA THR A 154 -11.59 6.86 -1.38
C THR A 154 -10.29 7.53 -0.93
N ILE A 155 -9.12 6.94 -1.21
CA ILE A 155 -7.82 7.51 -0.83
C ILE A 155 -7.61 8.87 -1.52
N LEU A 156 -7.94 8.99 -2.81
CA LEU A 156 -7.72 10.21 -3.58
C LEU A 156 -8.80 11.29 -3.36
N CYS A 157 -10.05 10.89 -3.22
CA CYS A 157 -11.21 11.78 -3.21
C CYS A 157 -11.86 11.96 -1.82
N SER A 158 -11.36 11.31 -0.75
CA SER A 158 -11.92 11.55 0.60
C SER A 158 -11.87 13.02 1.03
N CYS A 159 -11.01 13.81 0.41
CA CYS A 159 -10.92 15.24 0.65
C CYS A 159 -10.63 15.95 -0.67
N TRP A 160 -11.45 16.94 -0.99
CA TRP A 160 -11.34 17.76 -2.19
C TRP A 160 -11.31 19.25 -1.83
N PRO A 161 -10.41 20.06 -2.42
CA PRO A 161 -9.32 19.72 -3.34
C PRO A 161 -8.17 18.91 -2.69
N ILE A 162 -7.47 18.09 -3.50
CA ILE A 162 -6.48 17.09 -3.05
C ILE A 162 -5.38 17.70 -2.17
N TYR A 163 -4.98 18.96 -2.42
CA TYR A 163 -3.91 19.61 -1.65
C TYR A 163 -4.21 19.74 -0.15
N ARG A 164 -5.48 19.69 0.24
CA ARG A 164 -5.89 19.69 1.65
C ARG A 164 -5.40 18.47 2.42
N LYS A 165 -5.09 17.37 1.74
CA LYS A 165 -4.55 16.14 2.35
C LYS A 165 -3.13 16.30 2.91
N TRP A 166 -2.40 17.35 2.52
CA TRP A 166 -1.10 17.70 3.09
C TRP A 166 -1.08 19.13 3.66
N GLN A 167 -2.23 19.75 3.81
CA GLN A 167 -2.36 21.08 4.40
C GLN A 167 -2.16 20.99 5.92
N ILE A 168 -1.36 21.91 6.48
CA ILE A 168 -1.11 21.99 7.92
C ILE A 168 -2.04 23.02 8.59
N TYR A 169 -2.08 24.24 8.06
CA TYR A 169 -2.89 25.35 8.54
C TYR A 169 -3.52 26.12 7.35
N PRO A 170 -4.78 26.59 7.45
CA PRO A 170 -5.77 26.30 8.49
C PRO A 170 -6.10 24.81 8.59
N ASP A 171 -6.66 24.35 9.72
CA ASP A 171 -6.95 22.94 9.97
C ASP A 171 -7.85 22.34 8.86
N PRO A 172 -7.40 21.30 8.12
CA PRO A 172 -8.18 20.73 7.03
C PRO A 172 -9.36 19.85 7.52
N GLY A 173 -9.44 19.57 8.82
CA GLY A 173 -10.47 18.71 9.42
C GLY A 173 -10.10 17.22 9.40
N SER A 174 -10.79 16.43 10.24
CA SER A 174 -10.49 15.01 10.45
C SER A 174 -10.60 14.15 9.20
N GLU A 175 -11.52 14.49 8.30
CA GLU A 175 -11.80 13.73 7.07
C GLU A 175 -10.66 13.82 6.03
N CYS A 176 -9.83 14.87 6.13
CA CYS A 176 -8.72 15.12 5.21
C CYS A 176 -7.39 14.55 5.70
N LEU A 177 -7.32 14.15 6.97
CA LEU A 177 -6.15 13.49 7.54
C LEU A 177 -6.13 12.03 7.07
N LEU A 178 -4.95 11.51 6.72
CA LEU A 178 -4.79 10.08 6.46
C LEU A 178 -4.75 9.33 7.78
N LYS A 179 -5.94 9.12 8.35
CA LYS A 179 -6.16 8.20 9.44
C LYS A 179 -6.72 6.91 8.88
N THR A 180 -6.28 5.81 9.45
CA THR A 180 -6.83 4.49 9.16
C THR A 180 -8.30 4.46 9.62
N GLY A 181 -9.23 4.78 8.72
CA GLY A 181 -10.66 4.69 8.99
C GLY A 181 -11.13 3.23 9.02
N HIS A 182 -12.07 2.90 9.90
CA HIS A 182 -12.64 1.53 9.98
C HIS A 182 -13.18 1.05 8.63
N ALA A 183 -13.80 1.94 7.83
CA ALA A 183 -14.30 1.59 6.51
C ALA A 183 -13.20 1.20 5.52
N LEU A 184 -12.04 1.88 5.56
CA LEU A 184 -10.90 1.58 4.69
C LEU A 184 -10.28 0.23 5.06
N LEU A 185 -10.11 -0.05 6.35
CA LEU A 185 -9.68 -1.37 6.83
C LEU A 185 -10.66 -2.45 6.42
N LEU A 186 -11.96 -2.24 6.65
CA LEU A 186 -12.99 -3.20 6.29
C LEU A 186 -12.96 -3.53 4.80
N MET A 187 -12.81 -2.53 3.91
CA MET A 187 -12.70 -2.79 2.48
C MET A 187 -11.41 -3.53 2.08
N ILE A 188 -10.30 -3.28 2.77
CA ILE A 188 -9.02 -3.97 2.51
C ILE A 188 -9.05 -5.43 2.99
N TYR A 189 -9.72 -5.71 4.12
CA TYR A 189 -9.75 -7.04 4.74
C TYR A 189 -10.94 -7.93 4.33
N LEU A 190 -12.09 -7.36 3.93
CA LEU A 190 -13.30 -8.13 3.59
C LEU A 190 -13.49 -8.40 2.10
N ALA A 191 -12.81 -7.65 1.22
CA ALA A 191 -12.66 -8.02 -0.18
C ALA A 191 -11.56 -9.08 -0.33
#